data_AF-A0A3V2W0R7-F1
#
_entry.id   AF-A0A3V2W0R7-F1
#
_cell.length_a   1.000
_cell.length_b   1.000
_cell.length_c   1.000
_cell.angle_alpha   90.00
_cell.angle_beta   90.00
_cell.angle_gamma   90.00
#
_symmetry.space_group_name_H-M   'P 1'
#
loop_
_entity.id
_entity.type
_entity.pdbx_description
1 polymer ?
#
loop_
_entity_poly.entity_id
_entity_poly.type
_entity_poly.pdbx_seq_one_letter_code
_entity_poly.pdbx_strand_id
1 'polypeptide(L)'
;MQVILLDKVANLGSLGDQVNVKAGYARNFLVPKGKAVPATKKNVEYFEARRAELEAKLADVLAAANARAEKINALETVTIASKAGDEGKLFGSIGTRDIADAVTAAGVDVAKSEVRLPNGVLRTTGEHEVNFQVHSEVFAKVIINVVAE
;
A
#
# COMPACT_ATOMS: atom_id res chain seq x y z
N MET A 1 6.51 -13.15 -24.89
CA MET A 1 6.84 -11.75 -25.23
C MET A 1 7.89 -11.31 -24.23
N GLN A 2 9.03 -10.84 -24.72
CA GLN A 2 10.14 -10.42 -23.88
C GLN A 2 9.92 -8.98 -23.41
N VAL A 3 10.00 -8.76 -22.10
CA VAL A 3 9.85 -7.44 -21.47
C VAL A 3 10.95 -7.25 -20.43
N ILE A 4 11.36 -6.00 -20.22
CA ILE A 4 12.26 -5.56 -19.15
C ILE A 4 11.39 -4.96 -18.06
N LEU A 5 11.54 -5.42 -16.82
CA LEU A 5 10.80 -4.89 -15.68
C LEU A 5 11.34 -3.52 -15.26
N LEU A 6 10.45 -2.55 -15.11
CA LEU A 6 10.74 -1.22 -14.59
C LEU A 6 10.40 -1.07 -13.10
N ASP A 7 9.74 -2.08 -12.54
CA ASP A 7 9.31 -2.14 -11.16
C ASP A 7 9.40 -3.61 -10.70
N LYS A 8 9.53 -3.83 -9.39
CA LYS A 8 9.51 -5.18 -8.84
C LYS A 8 8.09 -5.74 -8.96
N VAL A 9 7.96 -6.92 -9.54
CA VAL A 9 6.66 -7.57 -9.74
C VAL A 9 6.67 -8.94 -9.07
N ALA A 10 5.75 -9.14 -8.13
CA ALA A 10 5.57 -10.41 -7.45
C ALA A 10 5.38 -11.56 -8.47
N ASN A 11 6.12 -12.65 -8.27
CA ASN A 11 6.16 -13.84 -9.12
C ASN A 11 6.75 -13.66 -10.53
N LEU A 12 7.38 -12.51 -10.84
CA LEU A 12 8.02 -12.26 -12.14
C LEU A 12 9.52 -11.99 -12.01
N GLY A 13 9.91 -11.02 -11.18
CA GLY A 13 11.29 -10.59 -11.08
C GLY A 13 11.45 -9.20 -10.48
N SER A 14 12.70 -8.74 -10.44
CA SER A 14 13.12 -7.43 -9.93
C SER A 14 13.29 -6.42 -11.06
N LEU A 15 13.54 -5.16 -10.70
CA LEU A 15 13.83 -4.11 -11.66
C LEU A 15 15.03 -4.49 -12.55
N GLY A 16 14.86 -4.32 -13.86
CA GLY A 16 15.88 -4.63 -14.88
C GLY A 16 15.88 -6.06 -15.39
N ASP A 17 15.12 -6.96 -14.76
CA ASP A 17 15.06 -8.35 -15.23
C ASP A 17 14.35 -8.43 -16.58
N GLN A 18 14.99 -9.11 -17.52
CA GLN A 18 14.39 -9.46 -18.79
C GLN A 18 13.61 -10.78 -18.64
N VAL A 19 12.28 -10.69 -18.69
CA VAL A 19 11.39 -11.82 -18.45
C VAL A 19 10.51 -12.12 -19.66
N ASN A 20 10.25 -13.40 -19.89
CA ASN A 20 9.33 -13.83 -20.93
C ASN A 20 7.92 -14.02 -20.35
N VAL A 21 6.98 -13.17 -20.76
CA VAL A 21 5.60 -13.19 -20.27
C VAL A 21 4.60 -13.42 -21.40
N LYS A 22 3.37 -13.82 -21.05
CA LYS A 22 2.27 -13.91 -22.01
C LYS A 22 1.98 -12.52 -22.58
N ALA A 23 1.75 -12.43 -23.90
CA ALA A 23 1.57 -11.16 -24.60
C ALA A 23 0.41 -10.31 -24.03
N GLY A 24 -0.70 -10.95 -23.62
CA GLY A 24 -1.82 -10.26 -22.98
C GLY A 24 -1.47 -9.62 -21.63
N TYR A 25 -0.64 -10.30 -20.82
CA TYR A 25 -0.23 -9.77 -19.52
C TYR A 25 0.70 -8.56 -19.66
N ALA A 26 1.64 -8.61 -20.60
CA ALA A 26 2.46 -7.45 -20.95
C ALA A 26 1.61 -6.28 -21.46
N ARG A 27 0.75 -6.52 -22.46
CA ARG A 27 0.01 -5.48 -23.17
C ARG A 27 -1.09 -4.82 -22.35
N ASN A 28 -1.77 -5.59 -21.49
CA ASN A 28 -2.97 -5.10 -20.79
C ASN A 28 -2.70 -4.68 -19.34
N PHE A 29 -1.60 -5.15 -18.73
CA PHE A 29 -1.31 -4.88 -17.32
C PHE A 29 0.06 -4.24 -17.12
N LEU A 30 1.15 -4.88 -17.55
CA LEU A 30 2.50 -4.42 -17.22
C LEU A 30 2.88 -3.11 -17.92
N VAL A 31 2.69 -3.03 -19.25
CA VAL A 31 3.06 -1.84 -20.04
C VAL A 31 2.17 -0.65 -19.71
N PRO A 32 0.81 -0.77 -19.66
CA PRO A 32 -0.05 0.37 -19.35
C PRO A 32 0.14 0.93 -17.94
N LYS A 33 0.51 0.09 -16.97
CA LYS A 33 0.82 0.51 -15.60
C LYS A 33 2.27 0.97 -15.42
N GLY A 34 3.07 1.03 -16.48
CA GLY A 34 4.47 1.45 -16.43
C GLY A 34 5.40 0.48 -15.69
N LYS A 35 4.98 -0.77 -15.44
CA LYS A 35 5.76 -1.78 -14.72
C LYS A 35 6.78 -2.52 -15.59
N ALA A 36 6.64 -2.46 -16.92
CA ALA A 36 7.57 -3.10 -17.85
C ALA A 36 7.58 -2.40 -19.21
N VAL A 37 8.67 -2.59 -19.96
CA VAL A 37 8.81 -2.15 -21.37
C VAL A 37 9.19 -3.33 -22.27
N PRO A 38 8.82 -3.33 -23.55
CA PRO A 38 9.28 -4.36 -24.49
C PRO A 38 10.80 -4.40 -24.58
N ALA A 39 11.39 -5.60 -24.52
CA ALA A 39 12.83 -5.81 -24.57
C ALA A 39 13.38 -5.67 -26.00
N THR A 40 13.34 -4.46 -26.55
CA THR A 40 14.03 -4.11 -27.80
C THR A 40 15.45 -3.68 -27.49
N LYS A 41 16.40 -3.86 -28.44
CA LYS A 41 17.82 -3.49 -28.23
C LYS A 41 18.00 -2.05 -27.73
N LYS A 42 17.26 -1.11 -28.32
CA LYS A 42 17.24 0.30 -27.89
C LYS A 42 16.80 0.48 -26.44
N ASN A 43 15.78 -0.26 -26.00
CA ASN A 43 15.28 -0.16 -24.62
C ASN A 43 16.23 -0.82 -23.61
N VAL A 44 16.93 -1.89 -23.99
CA VAL A 44 17.96 -2.51 -23.14
C VAL A 44 19.09 -1.52 -22.87
N GLU A 45 19.66 -0.93 -23.91
CA GLU A 45 20.76 0.04 -23.78
C GLU A 45 20.33 1.30 -22.99
N TYR A 46 19.13 1.80 -23.27
CA TYR A 46 18.56 2.94 -22.53
C TYR A 46 18.32 2.62 -21.05
N PHE A 47 17.87 1.40 -20.76
CA PHE A 47 17.61 0.96 -19.40
C PHE A 47 18.92 0.80 -18.62
N GLU A 48 19.94 0.14 -19.19
CA GLU A 48 21.26 0.01 -18.56
C GLU A 48 21.87 1.38 -18.22
N ALA A 49 21.76 2.35 -19.12
CA ALA A 49 22.24 3.71 -18.88
C ALA A 49 21.52 4.44 -17.73
N ARG A 50 20.25 4.08 -17.45
CA ARG A 50 19.42 4.71 -16.41
C ARG A 50 19.18 3.81 -15.20
N ARG A 51 19.78 2.62 -15.17
CA ARG A 51 19.53 1.62 -14.15
C ARG A 51 19.83 2.16 -12.75
N ALA A 52 21.01 2.76 -12.59
CA ALA A 52 21.42 3.35 -11.32
C ALA A 52 20.47 4.47 -10.86
N GLU A 53 19.95 5.28 -11.79
CA GLU A 53 19.00 6.35 -11.47
C GLU A 53 17.64 5.78 -11.01
N LEU A 54 17.15 4.74 -11.68
CA LEU A 54 15.89 4.08 -11.34
C LEU A 54 15.99 3.30 -10.02
N GLU A 55 17.10 2.60 -9.79
CA GLU A 55 17.37 1.90 -8.52
C GLU A 55 17.42 2.89 -7.35
N ALA A 56 18.11 4.03 -7.51
CA ALA A 56 18.13 5.08 -6.49
C ALA A 56 16.73 5.62 -6.18
N LYS A 57 15.93 5.93 -7.21
CA LYS A 57 14.54 6.40 -7.02
C LYS A 57 13.67 5.38 -6.30
N LEU A 58 13.79 4.08 -6.62
CA LEU A 58 13.04 3.05 -5.91
C LEU A 58 13.47 2.94 -4.45
N ALA A 59 14.77 3.04 -4.17
CA ALA A 59 15.29 3.03 -2.81
C ALA A 59 14.76 4.23 -2.00
N ASP A 60 14.71 5.42 -2.60
CA ASP A 60 14.17 6.62 -1.97
C ASP A 60 12.67 6.48 -1.64
N VAL A 61 11.88 5.92 -2.57
CA VAL A 61 10.45 5.66 -2.36
C VAL A 61 10.24 4.64 -1.24
N LEU A 62 11.04 3.57 -1.22
CA LEU A 62 10.98 2.55 -0.19
C LEU A 62 11.38 3.13 1.18
N ALA A 63 12.43 3.94 1.23
CA ALA A 63 12.86 4.62 2.46
C ALA A 63 11.77 5.58 2.98
N ALA A 64 11.15 6.35 2.10
CA ALA A 64 10.02 7.23 2.46
C ALA A 64 8.81 6.44 2.97
N ALA A 65 8.52 5.28 2.37
CA ALA A 65 7.44 4.40 2.82
C ALA A 65 7.73 3.77 4.19
N ASN A 66 8.96 3.33 4.44
CA ASN A 66 9.38 2.82 5.76
C ASN A 66 9.27 3.90 6.83
N ALA A 67 9.78 5.10 6.56
CA ALA A 67 9.67 6.22 7.49
C ALA A 67 8.20 6.58 7.80
N ARG A 68 7.30 6.46 6.82
CA ARG A 68 5.86 6.66 7.04
C ARG A 68 5.26 5.51 7.87
N ALA A 69 5.62 4.27 7.57
CA ALA A 69 5.16 3.11 8.33
C ALA A 69 5.58 3.17 9.80
N GLU A 70 6.81 3.64 10.08
CA GLU A 70 7.29 3.90 11.45
C GLU A 70 6.43 4.94 12.16
N LYS A 71 6.10 6.06 11.49
CA LYS A 71 5.20 7.07 12.06
C LYS A 71 3.81 6.52 12.35
N ILE A 72 3.28 5.66 11.48
CA ILE A 72 1.98 5.00 11.68
C ILE A 72 2.05 4.07 12.89
N ASN A 73 3.08 3.22 12.98
CA ASN A 73 3.26 2.31 14.11
C ASN A 73 3.45 3.06 15.44
N ALA A 74 4.11 4.24 15.40
CA ALA A 74 4.33 5.09 16.57
C ALA A 74 3.05 5.73 17.12
N LEU A 75 1.95 5.75 16.36
CA LEU A 75 0.66 6.18 16.89
C LEU A 75 0.11 5.19 17.92
N GLU A 76 0.49 3.91 17.82
CA GLU A 76 0.05 2.76 18.62
C GLU A 76 -1.48 2.55 18.66
N THR A 77 -2.21 3.52 19.22
CA THR A 77 -3.66 3.53 19.38
C THR A 77 -4.29 4.81 18.84
N VAL A 78 -5.31 4.69 18.00
CA VAL A 78 -6.14 5.81 17.53
C VAL A 78 -7.58 5.62 18.00
N THR A 79 -8.11 6.62 18.69
CA THR A 79 -9.48 6.57 19.24
C THR A 79 -10.49 7.13 18.26
N ILE A 80 -11.57 6.40 18.01
CA ILE A 80 -12.70 6.84 17.20
C ILE A 80 -13.97 6.76 18.06
N ALA A 81 -14.60 7.92 18.29
CA ALA A 81 -15.89 7.98 18.96
C ALA A 81 -17.02 7.69 17.96
N SER A 82 -17.93 6.79 18.31
CA SER A 82 -19.08 6.46 17.47
C SER A 82 -20.27 5.99 18.29
N LYS A 83 -21.48 6.31 17.84
CA LYS A 83 -22.72 5.92 18.52
C LYS A 83 -22.87 4.40 18.56
N ALA A 84 -22.98 3.87 19.76
CA ALA A 84 -23.19 2.46 20.03
C ALA A 84 -24.39 2.23 20.95
N GLY A 85 -25.05 1.08 20.80
CA GLY A 85 -26.06 0.63 21.75
C GLY A 85 -25.43 -0.01 22.99
N ASP A 86 -26.26 -0.32 23.98
CA ASP A 86 -25.82 -0.79 25.31
C ASP A 86 -25.03 -2.10 25.28
N GLU A 87 -25.23 -2.94 24.25
CA GLU A 87 -24.51 -4.21 24.05
C GLU A 87 -23.18 -4.05 23.27
N GLY A 88 -22.70 -2.82 23.08
CA GLY A 88 -21.44 -2.54 22.40
C GLY A 88 -21.50 -2.68 20.87
N LYS A 89 -22.69 -2.89 20.31
CA LYS A 89 -22.94 -2.89 18.85
C LYS A 89 -23.11 -1.45 18.36
N LEU A 90 -22.37 -1.07 17.33
CA LEU A 90 -22.51 0.25 16.71
C LEU A 90 -23.83 0.37 15.94
N PHE A 91 -24.44 1.55 16.00
CA PHE A 91 -25.58 1.89 15.14
C PHE A 91 -25.16 1.99 13.67
N GLY A 92 -23.93 2.46 13.43
CA GLY A 92 -23.30 2.51 12.11
C GLY A 92 -22.19 1.48 11.96
N SER A 93 -21.28 1.75 11.03
CA SER A 93 -20.04 0.99 10.87
C SER A 93 -18.89 1.93 10.61
N ILE A 94 -17.73 1.63 11.18
CA ILE A 94 -16.50 2.37 10.92
C ILE A 94 -15.82 1.69 9.73
N GLY A 95 -15.75 2.43 8.62
CA GLY A 95 -15.15 1.97 7.37
C GLY A 95 -13.70 2.39 7.20
N THR A 96 -13.12 2.05 6.05
CA THR A 96 -11.74 2.43 5.69
C THR A 96 -11.55 3.94 5.60
N ARG A 97 -12.60 4.69 5.25
CA ARG A 97 -12.57 6.16 5.20
C ARG A 97 -12.45 6.77 6.58
N ASP A 98 -13.31 6.35 7.52
CA ASP A 98 -13.32 6.91 8.88
C ASP A 98 -11.99 6.63 9.59
N ILE A 99 -11.42 5.44 9.37
CA ILE A 99 -10.09 5.08 9.90
C ILE A 99 -8.99 5.94 9.26
N ALA A 100 -9.00 6.12 7.95
CA ALA A 100 -8.02 6.95 7.26
C ALA A 100 -8.08 8.41 7.73
N ASP A 101 -9.29 8.96 7.86
CA ASP A 101 -9.51 10.33 8.32
C ASP A 101 -9.03 10.50 9.78
N ALA A 102 -9.29 9.52 10.66
CA ALA A 102 -8.82 9.53 12.05
C ALA A 102 -7.29 9.45 12.17
N VAL A 103 -6.63 8.59 11.40
CA VAL A 103 -5.17 8.48 11.38
C VAL A 103 -4.51 9.74 10.78
N THR A 104 -5.15 10.32 9.76
CA THR A 104 -4.72 11.60 9.16
C THR A 104 -4.82 12.74 10.16
N ALA A 105 -5.91 12.78 10.95
CA ALA A 105 -6.06 13.75 12.05
C ALA A 105 -5.02 13.55 13.16
N ALA A 106 -4.53 12.32 13.37
CA ALA A 106 -3.45 12.02 14.32
C ALA A 106 -2.05 12.42 13.81
N GLY A 107 -1.92 12.87 12.56
CA GLY A 107 -0.70 13.49 12.02
C GLY A 107 0.02 12.68 10.94
N VAL A 108 -0.54 11.56 10.48
CA VAL A 108 0.01 10.79 9.34
C VAL A 108 -1.01 10.68 8.23
N ASP A 109 -0.70 11.30 7.08
CA ASP A 109 -1.55 11.24 5.89
C ASP A 109 -1.64 9.80 5.36
N VAL A 110 -2.85 9.26 5.36
CA VAL A 110 -3.15 7.89 4.97
C VAL A 110 -4.37 7.89 4.06
N ALA A 111 -4.28 7.18 2.93
CA ALA A 111 -5.40 7.06 2.02
C ALA A 111 -6.32 5.87 2.38
N LYS A 112 -7.63 6.00 2.12
CA LYS A 112 -8.59 4.89 2.28
C LYS A 112 -8.22 3.59 1.54
N SER A 113 -7.43 3.70 0.46
CA SER A 113 -6.94 2.58 -0.34
C SER A 113 -5.77 1.83 0.31
N GLU A 114 -5.15 2.40 1.32
CA GLU A 114 -4.05 1.80 2.08
C GLU A 114 -4.56 0.97 3.26
N VAL A 115 -5.77 1.28 3.76
CA VAL A 115 -6.39 0.57 4.87
C VAL A 115 -6.80 -0.86 4.45
N ARG A 116 -6.45 -1.85 5.27
CA ARG A 116 -6.77 -3.27 5.07
C ARG A 116 -7.58 -3.78 6.25
N LEU A 117 -8.84 -4.10 5.98
CA LEU A 117 -9.78 -4.68 6.93
C LEU A 117 -10.15 -6.11 6.51
N PRO A 118 -9.39 -7.14 6.95
CA PRO A 118 -9.63 -8.52 6.53
C PRO A 118 -10.99 -9.06 7.01
N ASN A 119 -11.46 -8.59 8.16
CA ASN A 119 -12.74 -8.99 8.77
C ASN A 119 -13.91 -8.09 8.36
N GLY A 120 -13.68 -7.12 7.46
CA GLY A 120 -14.68 -6.13 7.07
C GLY A 120 -14.76 -4.92 8.01
N VAL A 121 -15.83 -4.15 7.88
CA VAL A 121 -16.05 -2.90 8.63
C VAL A 121 -16.26 -3.16 10.13
N LEU A 122 -15.79 -2.24 10.97
CA LEU A 122 -15.92 -2.39 12.43
C LEU A 122 -17.35 -2.04 12.87
N ARG A 123 -17.98 -2.93 13.63
CA ARG A 123 -19.37 -2.81 14.10
C ARG A 123 -19.53 -3.01 15.59
N THR A 124 -18.43 -3.21 16.31
CA THR A 124 -18.40 -3.35 17.75
C THR A 124 -17.44 -2.34 18.37
N THR A 125 -17.78 -1.87 19.56
CA THR A 125 -16.88 -1.07 20.39
C THR A 125 -15.70 -1.92 20.88
N GLY A 126 -14.62 -1.26 21.31
CA GLY A 126 -13.38 -1.88 21.75
C GLY A 126 -12.21 -1.72 20.78
N GLU A 127 -11.15 -2.48 21.04
CA GLU A 127 -9.89 -2.40 20.31
C GLU A 127 -9.88 -3.33 19.10
N HIS A 128 -9.51 -2.78 17.95
CA HIS A 128 -9.42 -3.51 16.69
C HIS A 128 -8.07 -3.28 16.02
N GLU A 129 -7.35 -4.34 15.70
CA GLU A 129 -6.09 -4.24 14.95
C GLU A 129 -6.38 -3.98 13.46
N VAL A 130 -5.86 -2.86 12.95
CA VAL A 130 -6.00 -2.48 11.53
C VAL A 130 -4.63 -2.44 10.88
N ASN A 131 -4.53 -3.11 9.72
CA ASN A 131 -3.32 -3.13 8.92
C ASN A 131 -3.39 -2.03 7.85
N PHE A 132 -2.26 -1.39 7.59
CA PHE A 132 -2.09 -0.40 6.54
C PHE A 132 -1.02 -0.88 5.57
N GLN A 133 -1.33 -0.88 4.28
CA GLN A 133 -0.39 -1.19 3.21
C GLN A 133 0.11 0.12 2.59
N VAL A 134 1.24 0.62 3.09
CA VAL A 134 1.83 1.91 2.68
C VAL A 134 2.65 1.75 1.40
N HIS A 135 3.21 0.56 1.19
CA HIS A 135 3.92 0.18 -0.03
C HIS A 135 3.68 -1.30 -0.31
N SER A 136 4.08 -1.77 -1.50
CA SER A 136 3.93 -3.18 -1.91
C SER A 136 4.51 -4.17 -0.90
N GLU A 137 5.58 -3.77 -0.20
CA GLU A 137 6.33 -4.62 0.74
C GLU A 137 6.31 -4.10 2.19
N VAL A 138 5.72 -2.93 2.42
CA VAL A 138 5.76 -2.25 3.72
C VAL A 138 4.36 -2.16 4.28
N PHE A 139 4.19 -2.77 5.45
CA PHE A 139 2.95 -2.80 6.22
C PHE A 139 3.15 -2.12 7.57
N ALA A 140 2.11 -1.43 8.03
CA ALA A 140 2.03 -0.83 9.35
C ALA A 140 0.77 -1.32 10.06
N LYS A 141 0.77 -1.24 11.39
CA LYS A 141 -0.30 -1.73 12.26
C LYS A 141 -0.66 -0.65 13.26
N VAL A 142 -1.97 -0.43 13.44
CA VAL A 142 -2.51 0.48 14.46
C VAL A 142 -3.69 -0.18 15.14
N ILE A 143 -3.80 0.00 16.45
CA ILE A 143 -4.97 -0.40 17.22
C ILE A 143 -5.99 0.73 17.13
N ILE A 144 -7.14 0.46 16.54
CA ILE A 144 -8.27 1.40 16.52
C ILE A 144 -9.14 1.11 17.74
N ASN A 145 -9.17 2.06 18.68
CA ASN A 145 -10.02 1.97 19.86
C ASN A 145 -11.36 2.67 19.59
N VAL A 146 -12.42 1.89 19.44
CA VAL A 146 -13.77 2.38 19.17
C VAL A 146 -14.50 2.61 20.49
N VAL A 147 -14.76 3.88 20.80
CA VAL A 147 -15.40 4.29 22.05
C VAL A 147 -16.84 4.73 21.76
N ALA A 148 -17.77 4.34 22.63
CA ALA A 148 -19.17 4.76 22.53
C ALA A 148 -19.29 6.28 22.79
N GLU A 149 -19.99 6.96 21.87
CA GLU A 149 -20.50 8.33 22.07
C GLU A 149 -21.87 8.32 22.74
#